data_AF-A0A3B9BPG1-F1
#
_entry.id   AF-A0A3B9BPG1-F1
#
_cell.length_a   1.000
_cell.length_b   1.000
_cell.length_c   1.000
_cell.angle_alpha   90.00
_cell.angle_beta   90.00
_cell.angle_gamma   90.00
#
_symmetry.space_group_name_H-M   'P 1'
#
loop_
_entity.id
_entity.type
_entity.pdbx_description
1 polymer ?
#
loop_
_entity_poly.entity_id
_entity_poly.type
_entity_poly.pdbx_seq_one_letter_code
_entity_poly.pdbx_strand_id
1 'polypeptide(L)'
;MRFFGVIFVAAFVLPWAVQAQDEQTLMDIRQELEFVYAEIVSLKRDLSTTGNALQTVNNGPALQRIDMLEAEVRRITGQIEAKQNWIKRIVTEGTKRVGDLEFRLCELEVGCDIGSLDRIAPLGGQVLDLQATSTGRQSTSPLADASENASSATNSERATFQRAMAAFEAQEFASAASQFATLTSNFPGGPLTGEAHYWRGAALAGQG
;
A
#
# COMPACT_ATOMS: atom_id res chain seq x y z
N MET A 1 25.54 -84.84 -22.05
CA MET A 1 24.33 -85.12 -21.26
C MET A 1 24.16 -83.99 -20.25
N ARG A 2 23.02 -83.28 -20.29
CA ARG A 2 22.21 -82.68 -19.20
C ARG A 2 23.00 -82.03 -18.01
N PHE A 3 22.80 -80.79 -17.59
CA PHE A 3 21.53 -80.18 -17.18
C PHE A 3 21.65 -78.65 -17.01
N PHE A 4 20.49 -78.02 -17.18
CA PHE A 4 20.06 -76.66 -16.89
C PHE A 4 20.03 -76.39 -15.37
N GLY A 5 20.26 -75.15 -14.89
CA GLY A 5 19.81 -74.77 -13.54
C GLY A 5 20.36 -73.49 -12.87
N VAL A 6 19.70 -72.34 -13.12
CA VAL A 6 19.27 -71.28 -12.17
C VAL A 6 20.28 -70.46 -11.32
N ILE A 7 20.45 -69.19 -11.73
CA ILE A 7 20.31 -67.87 -11.01
C ILE A 7 20.74 -67.75 -9.51
N PHE A 8 21.72 -66.86 -9.21
CA PHE A 8 21.58 -65.71 -8.27
C PHE A 8 22.77 -64.71 -8.31
N VAL A 9 22.44 -63.45 -8.65
CA VAL A 9 23.00 -62.10 -8.34
C VAL A 9 24.33 -61.93 -7.55
N ALA A 10 25.24 -61.11 -8.09
CA ALA A 10 26.03 -60.01 -7.44
C ALA A 10 27.28 -59.66 -8.30
N ALA A 11 27.34 -58.52 -9.03
CA ALA A 11 27.75 -57.16 -8.61
C ALA A 11 29.28 -56.89 -8.65
N PHE A 12 29.66 -55.85 -9.43
CA PHE A 12 30.92 -55.05 -9.39
C PHE A 12 32.24 -55.76 -9.87
N VAL A 13 33.19 -55.18 -10.62
CA VAL A 13 33.63 -53.80 -10.88
C VAL A 13 34.34 -53.76 -12.26
N LEU A 14 34.23 -52.63 -12.96
CA LEU A 14 34.93 -52.26 -14.21
C LEU A 14 36.46 -52.09 -14.04
N PRO A 15 37.28 -52.36 -15.07
CA PRO A 15 38.60 -51.74 -15.21
C PRO A 15 38.47 -50.42 -15.98
N TRP A 16 39.18 -49.37 -15.58
CA TRP A 16 39.97 -48.49 -16.47
C TRP A 16 40.77 -47.50 -15.64
N ALA A 17 42.10 -47.59 -15.81
CA ALA A 17 43.06 -46.64 -15.28
C ALA A 17 43.02 -45.34 -16.10
N VAL A 18 42.93 -44.21 -15.41
CA VAL A 18 43.34 -42.90 -15.93
C VAL A 18 44.30 -42.30 -14.90
N GLN A 19 45.53 -42.05 -15.36
CA GLN A 19 46.66 -41.60 -14.56
C GLN A 19 46.71 -40.07 -14.48
N ALA A 20 46.99 -39.58 -13.27
CA ALA A 20 47.90 -38.47 -12.92
C ALA A 20 48.03 -37.27 -13.89
N GLN A 21 47.23 -36.22 -13.68
CA GLN A 21 47.51 -34.83 -14.09
C GLN A 21 47.20 -33.80 -12.99
N ASP A 22 47.25 -34.21 -11.70
CA ASP A 22 46.77 -33.36 -10.61
C ASP A 22 47.85 -32.45 -9.96
N GLU A 23 49.14 -32.72 -10.14
CA GLU A 23 50.16 -31.98 -9.37
C GLU A 23 50.43 -30.57 -9.94
N GLN A 24 50.34 -30.40 -11.26
CA GLN A 24 50.46 -29.09 -11.91
C GLN A 24 49.20 -28.23 -11.71
N THR A 25 48.01 -28.84 -11.70
CA THR A 25 46.75 -28.14 -11.45
C THR A 25 46.61 -27.73 -9.97
N LEU A 26 47.11 -28.53 -9.03
CA LEU A 26 47.11 -28.17 -7.60
C LEU A 26 48.05 -27.00 -7.27
N MET A 27 49.19 -26.90 -7.94
CA MET A 27 50.12 -25.78 -7.73
C MET A 27 49.59 -24.48 -8.32
N ASP A 28 48.91 -24.56 -9.46
CA ASP A 28 48.26 -23.41 -10.12
C ASP A 28 47.09 -22.88 -9.27
N ILE A 29 46.22 -23.76 -8.77
CA ILE A 29 45.10 -23.39 -7.88
C ILE A 29 45.62 -22.72 -6.59
N ARG A 30 46.77 -23.16 -6.05
CA ARG A 30 47.37 -22.54 -4.85
C ARG A 30 47.90 -21.14 -5.13
N GLN A 31 48.53 -20.92 -6.29
CA GLN A 31 49.00 -19.60 -6.70
C GLN A 31 47.84 -18.65 -6.99
N GLU A 32 46.78 -19.13 -7.64
CA GLU A 32 45.57 -18.35 -7.88
C GLU A 32 44.87 -17.98 -6.56
N LEU A 33 44.86 -18.87 -5.56
CA LEU A 33 44.34 -18.56 -4.22
C LEU A 33 45.12 -17.45 -3.52
N GLU A 34 46.46 -17.46 -3.61
CA GLU A 34 47.30 -16.42 -2.99
C GLU A 34 47.09 -15.05 -3.66
N PHE A 35 46.93 -15.03 -4.98
CA PHE A 35 46.61 -13.83 -5.74
C PHE A 35 45.24 -13.25 -5.35
N VAL A 36 44.19 -14.08 -5.32
CA VAL A 36 42.85 -13.66 -4.92
C VAL A 36 42.83 -13.18 -3.46
N TYR A 37 43.59 -13.82 -2.57
CA TYR A 37 43.70 -13.36 -1.18
C TYR A 37 44.35 -11.98 -1.07
N ALA A 38 45.39 -11.71 -1.88
CA ALA A 38 46.04 -10.40 -1.94
C ALA A 38 45.09 -9.32 -2.47
N GLU A 39 44.26 -9.62 -3.47
CA GLU A 39 43.23 -8.70 -3.98
C GLU A 39 42.15 -8.42 -2.94
N ILE A 40 41.67 -9.42 -2.19
CA ILE A 40 40.68 -9.22 -1.13
C ILE A 40 41.26 -8.33 -0.01
N VAL A 41 42.52 -8.52 0.35
CA VAL A 41 43.20 -7.69 1.36
C VAL A 41 43.39 -6.25 0.87
N SER A 42 43.72 -6.06 -0.42
CA SER A 42 43.82 -4.71 -1.00
C SER A 42 42.45 -4.04 -1.06
N LEU A 43 41.40 -4.72 -1.52
CA LEU A 43 40.03 -4.21 -1.54
C LEU A 43 39.54 -3.86 -0.14
N LYS A 44 39.84 -4.70 0.86
CA LYS A 44 39.52 -4.42 2.26
C LYS A 44 40.26 -3.19 2.79
N ARG A 45 41.51 -2.96 2.35
CA ARG A 45 42.30 -1.78 2.73
C ARG A 45 41.79 -0.52 2.03
N ASP A 46 41.37 -0.64 0.78
CA ASP A 46 40.75 0.44 0.01
C ASP A 46 39.39 0.81 0.58
N LEU A 47 38.59 -0.17 1.00
CA LEU A 47 37.33 0.02 1.74
C LEU A 47 37.54 0.54 3.17
N SER A 48 38.61 0.14 3.87
CA SER A 48 38.85 0.63 5.23
C SER A 48 39.43 2.03 5.25
N THR A 49 40.26 2.39 4.26
CA THR A 49 40.77 3.76 4.10
C THR A 49 39.68 4.72 3.64
N THR A 50 38.77 4.28 2.75
CA THR A 50 37.54 5.06 2.45
C THR A 50 36.56 5.09 3.62
N GLY A 51 36.44 4.01 4.40
CA GLY A 51 35.62 3.95 5.60
C GLY A 51 36.07 4.93 6.69
N ASN A 52 37.38 5.12 6.88
CA ASN A 52 37.94 6.10 7.81
C ASN A 52 37.86 7.55 7.28
N ALA A 53 37.96 7.76 5.97
CA ALA A 53 37.71 9.05 5.34
C ALA A 53 36.23 9.46 5.44
N LEU A 54 35.29 8.49 5.46
CA LEU A 54 33.86 8.72 5.66
C LEU A 54 33.48 9.04 7.12
N GLN A 55 34.24 8.54 8.10
CA GLN A 55 33.94 8.73 9.54
C GLN A 55 34.39 10.10 10.07
N THR A 56 35.41 10.72 9.47
CA THR A 56 36.06 11.93 10.04
C THR A 56 35.63 13.23 9.35
N VAL A 57 34.89 13.16 8.24
CA VAL A 57 34.44 14.32 7.46
C VAL A 57 32.95 14.10 7.10
N ASN A 58 32.06 14.91 7.68
CA ASN A 58 30.77 15.29 7.08
C ASN A 58 29.54 14.36 7.21
N ASN A 59 29.11 13.99 8.43
CA ASN A 59 27.68 13.67 8.65
C ASN A 59 26.77 14.92 8.70
N GLY A 60 27.34 16.11 8.97
CA GLY A 60 26.59 17.38 8.96
C GLY A 60 25.90 17.71 7.62
N PRO A 61 26.60 17.60 6.46
CA PRO A 61 25.99 17.83 5.16
C PRO A 61 24.93 16.81 4.74
N ALA A 62 25.00 15.56 5.21
CA ALA A 62 23.99 14.54 4.93
C ALA A 62 22.70 14.81 5.71
N LEU A 63 22.82 15.11 7.01
CA LEU A 63 21.69 15.47 7.86
C LEU A 63 21.02 16.78 7.40
N GLN A 64 21.81 17.79 7.03
CA GLN A 64 21.29 19.06 6.51
C GLN A 64 20.54 18.90 5.17
N ARG A 65 20.94 17.95 4.32
CA ARG A 65 20.19 17.60 3.11
C ARG A 65 18.86 16.92 3.43
N ILE A 66 18.83 16.06 4.45
CA ILE A 66 17.60 15.41 4.91
C ILE A 66 16.62 16.45 5.46
N ASP A 67 17.10 17.39 6.28
CA ASP A 67 16.26 18.48 6.82
C ASP A 67 15.67 19.35 5.69
N MET A 68 16.45 19.65 4.64
CA MET A 68 15.95 20.36 3.46
C MET A 68 14.91 19.55 2.70
N LEU A 69 15.12 18.25 2.53
CA LEU A 69 14.15 17.38 1.86
C LEU A 69 12.85 17.27 2.67
N GLU A 70 12.93 17.14 3.99
CA GLU A 70 11.76 17.10 4.85
C GLU A 70 10.98 18.42 4.79
N ALA A 71 11.67 19.56 4.79
CA ALA A 71 11.05 20.87 4.62
C ALA A 71 10.33 20.99 3.26
N GLU A 72 10.94 20.49 2.19
CA GLU A 72 10.36 20.52 0.85
C GLU A 72 9.16 19.57 0.72
N VAL A 73 9.21 18.38 1.33
CA VAL A 73 8.07 17.46 1.39
C VAL A 73 6.90 18.11 2.13
N ARG A 74 7.13 18.71 3.30
CA ARG A 74 6.09 19.44 4.03
C ARG A 74 5.51 20.58 3.19
N ARG A 75 6.35 21.32 2.45
CA ARG A 75 5.92 22.41 1.55
C ARG A 75 5.06 21.90 0.39
N ILE A 76 5.41 20.77 -0.21
CA ILE A 76 4.66 20.17 -1.31
C ILE A 76 3.33 19.62 -0.80
N THR A 77 3.30 18.96 0.35
CA THR A 77 2.06 18.49 1.00
C THR A 77 1.10 19.64 1.25
N GLY A 78 1.57 20.75 1.84
CA GLY A 78 0.72 21.92 2.06
C GLY A 78 0.18 22.54 0.76
N GLN A 79 0.94 22.50 -0.34
CA GLN A 79 0.45 22.94 -1.65
C GLN A 79 -0.60 21.98 -2.22
N ILE A 80 -0.44 20.67 -2.04
CA ILE A 80 -1.41 19.67 -2.48
C ILE A 80 -2.74 19.89 -1.75
N GLU A 81 -2.71 20.04 -0.43
CA GLU A 81 -3.91 20.30 0.37
C GLU A 81 -4.61 21.60 -0.04
N ALA A 82 -3.83 22.67 -0.24
CA ALA A 82 -4.36 23.95 -0.70
C ALA A 82 -5.05 23.83 -2.08
N LYS A 83 -4.45 23.06 -3.00
CA LYS A 83 -5.02 22.81 -4.33
C LYS A 83 -6.26 21.91 -4.27
N GLN A 84 -6.27 20.88 -3.44
CA GLN A 84 -7.44 20.03 -3.24
C GLN A 84 -8.63 20.82 -2.71
N ASN A 85 -8.42 21.66 -1.69
CA ASN A 85 -9.47 22.55 -1.17
C ASN A 85 -9.95 23.56 -2.23
N TRP A 86 -9.03 24.10 -3.04
CA TRP A 86 -9.39 25.01 -4.13
C TRP A 86 -10.25 24.31 -5.19
N ILE A 87 -9.91 23.10 -5.60
CA ILE A 87 -10.71 22.29 -6.53
C ILE A 87 -12.09 22.01 -5.93
N LYS A 88 -12.17 21.56 -4.67
CA LYS A 88 -13.45 21.31 -3.99
C LYS A 88 -14.35 22.55 -4.02
N ARG A 89 -13.80 23.73 -3.72
CA ARG A 89 -14.53 25.01 -3.79
C ARG A 89 -15.02 25.33 -5.19
N ILE A 90 -14.19 25.14 -6.22
CA ILE A 90 -14.59 25.38 -7.62
C ILE A 90 -15.71 24.46 -8.04
N VAL A 91 -15.63 23.18 -7.69
CA VAL A 91 -16.65 22.20 -8.03
C VAL A 91 -17.97 22.58 -7.35
N THR A 92 -17.95 22.86 -6.04
CA THR A 92 -19.16 23.26 -5.30
C THR A 92 -19.78 24.55 -5.84
N GLU A 93 -18.97 25.59 -6.04
CA GLU A 93 -19.47 26.89 -6.53
C GLU A 93 -19.93 26.79 -7.98
N GLY A 94 -19.19 26.07 -8.82
CA GLY A 94 -19.54 25.85 -10.21
C GLY A 94 -20.85 25.08 -10.35
N THR A 95 -21.03 23.98 -9.61
CA THR A 95 -22.29 23.21 -9.61
C THR A 95 -23.47 24.06 -9.15
N LYS A 96 -23.28 24.88 -8.10
CA LYS A 96 -24.32 25.80 -7.64
C LYS A 96 -24.70 26.82 -8.72
N ARG A 97 -23.71 27.38 -9.42
CA ARG A 97 -23.94 28.37 -10.47
C ARG A 97 -24.62 27.75 -11.69
N VAL A 98 -24.25 26.53 -12.07
CA VAL A 98 -24.95 25.79 -13.14
C VAL A 98 -26.41 25.54 -12.73
N GLY A 99 -26.66 25.20 -11.47
CA GLY A 99 -28.02 25.09 -10.91
C GLY A 99 -28.88 26.35 -11.05
N ASP A 100 -28.31 27.50 -10.71
CA ASP A 100 -29.02 28.79 -10.89
C ASP A 100 -29.31 29.06 -12.38
N LEU A 101 -28.38 28.75 -13.27
CA LEU A 101 -28.57 28.94 -14.71
C LEU A 101 -29.64 28.02 -15.29
N GLU A 102 -29.68 26.74 -14.89
CA GLU A 102 -30.71 25.80 -15.32
C GLU A 102 -32.09 26.19 -14.79
N PHE A 103 -32.17 26.64 -13.54
CA PHE A 103 -33.43 27.16 -12.99
C PHE A 103 -33.94 28.35 -13.80
N ARG A 104 -33.07 29.33 -14.09
CA ARG A 104 -33.44 30.49 -14.91
C ARG A 104 -33.81 30.11 -16.34
N LEU A 105 -33.12 29.13 -16.92
CA LEU A 105 -33.43 28.64 -18.26
C LEU A 105 -34.83 27.99 -18.28
N CYS A 106 -35.15 27.19 -17.26
CA CYS A 106 -36.46 26.57 -17.10
C CYS A 106 -37.58 27.61 -16.94
N GLU A 107 -37.33 28.71 -16.21
CA GLU A 107 -38.30 29.81 -16.06
C GLU A 107 -38.60 30.53 -17.40
N LEU A 108 -37.64 30.54 -18.33
CA LEU A 108 -37.79 31.15 -19.64
C LEU A 108 -38.39 30.20 -20.69
N GLU A 109 -38.39 28.88 -20.43
CA GLU A 109 -38.86 27.84 -21.34
C GLU A 109 -40.35 27.52 -21.09
N VAL A 110 -41.19 27.67 -22.11
CA VAL A 110 -42.63 27.41 -21.99
C VAL A 110 -42.88 25.91 -21.81
N GLY A 111 -43.38 25.51 -20.63
CA GLY A 111 -43.72 24.13 -20.31
C GLY A 111 -42.61 23.36 -19.56
N CYS A 112 -41.57 24.03 -19.08
CA CYS A 112 -40.57 23.40 -18.22
C CYS A 112 -41.13 23.16 -16.80
N ASP A 113 -40.95 21.94 -16.29
CA ASP A 113 -41.28 21.55 -14.92
C ASP A 113 -40.04 21.64 -14.04
N ILE A 114 -39.99 22.66 -13.18
CA ILE A 114 -38.90 22.90 -12.21
C ILE A 114 -38.70 21.69 -11.29
N GLY A 115 -39.77 20.94 -10.99
CA GLY A 115 -39.71 19.72 -10.17
C GLY A 115 -39.01 18.54 -10.86
N SER A 116 -38.84 18.61 -12.18
CA SER A 116 -38.15 17.61 -13.02
C SER A 116 -36.70 17.95 -13.33
N LEU A 117 -36.22 19.13 -12.95
CA LEU A 117 -34.80 19.49 -13.02
C LEU A 117 -34.03 18.56 -12.06
N ASP A 118 -33.38 17.56 -12.63
CA ASP A 118 -32.59 16.60 -11.87
C ASP A 118 -31.47 17.31 -11.11
N ARG A 119 -31.05 16.74 -9.97
CA ARG A 119 -29.95 17.32 -9.21
C ARG A 119 -28.68 17.23 -10.05
N ILE A 120 -28.22 18.38 -10.54
CA ILE A 120 -27.02 18.50 -11.39
C ILE A 120 -25.87 17.73 -10.76
N ALA A 121 -25.42 16.71 -11.50
CA ALA A 121 -24.22 15.98 -11.14
C ALA A 121 -23.06 16.99 -10.97
N PRO A 122 -22.28 16.90 -9.89
CA PRO A 122 -21.27 17.91 -9.64
C PRO A 122 -20.24 17.95 -10.76
N LEU A 123 -19.72 19.14 -11.04
CA LEU A 123 -18.74 19.35 -12.10
C LEU A 123 -17.52 18.48 -11.79
N GLY A 124 -17.12 17.62 -12.72
CA GLY A 124 -16.06 16.63 -12.49
C GLY A 124 -16.54 15.18 -12.31
N GLY A 125 -17.84 14.91 -12.52
CA GLY A 125 -18.34 13.56 -12.83
C GLY A 125 -18.41 12.59 -11.64
N GLN A 126 -18.11 13.05 -10.44
CA GLN A 126 -18.36 12.26 -9.23
C GLN A 126 -19.83 12.43 -8.86
N VAL A 127 -20.70 11.55 -9.35
CA VAL A 127 -22.05 11.43 -8.80
C VAL A 127 -21.86 11.07 -7.32
N LEU A 128 -21.86 12.06 -6.42
CA LEU A 128 -22.19 11.74 -5.04
C LEU A 128 -23.58 11.13 -5.16
N ASP A 129 -23.72 9.89 -4.72
CA ASP A 129 -25.00 9.30 -4.39
C ASP A 129 -25.62 10.13 -3.25
N LEU A 130 -26.08 11.33 -3.58
CA LEU A 130 -26.93 12.14 -2.73
C LEU A 130 -28.32 11.56 -2.92
N GLN A 131 -28.55 10.41 -2.30
CA GLN A 131 -29.89 9.99 -1.95
C GLN A 131 -30.61 11.15 -1.26
N ALA A 132 -31.78 11.47 -1.81
CA ALA A 132 -32.86 12.28 -1.27
C ALA A 132 -32.61 12.94 0.10
N THR A 133 -32.14 14.19 0.13
CA THR A 133 -32.49 15.11 1.22
C THR A 133 -33.74 15.89 0.82
N SER A 134 -34.89 15.32 1.16
CA SER A 134 -36.08 16.09 1.46
C SER A 134 -35.91 16.71 2.86
N THR A 135 -36.42 17.92 3.01
CA THR A 135 -36.36 18.77 4.18
C THR A 135 -36.76 18.08 5.48
N GLY A 136 -35.93 18.25 6.51
CA GLY A 136 -36.38 18.38 7.89
C GLY A 136 -35.99 17.25 8.85
N ARG A 137 -34.85 17.39 9.53
CA ARG A 137 -34.74 17.55 11.00
C ARG A 137 -33.26 17.70 11.36
N GLN A 138 -32.95 18.70 12.18
CA GLN A 138 -31.68 18.76 12.90
C GLN A 138 -31.54 17.49 13.75
N SER A 139 -30.56 16.68 13.39
CA SER A 139 -29.89 15.75 14.29
C SER A 139 -28.41 15.96 14.05
N THR A 140 -27.74 16.61 14.99
CA THR A 140 -26.28 16.58 15.08
C THR A 140 -25.86 15.13 15.31
N SER A 141 -25.50 14.45 14.23
CA SER A 141 -24.74 13.20 14.29
C SER A 141 -23.56 13.36 13.32
N PRO A 142 -22.30 13.29 13.79
CA PRO A 142 -21.15 13.35 12.92
C PRO A 142 -21.02 11.99 12.21
N LEU A 143 -21.73 11.81 11.11
CA LEU A 143 -21.68 10.60 10.27
C LEU A 143 -21.24 10.91 8.83
N ALA A 144 -20.64 12.07 8.57
CA ALA A 144 -20.23 12.50 7.24
C ALA A 144 -18.71 12.43 6.97
N ASP A 145 -17.90 11.86 7.88
CA ASP A 145 -16.44 11.73 7.70
C ASP A 145 -16.00 10.36 7.14
N ALA A 146 -16.91 9.39 7.00
CA ALA A 146 -16.57 8.03 6.57
C ALA A 146 -16.05 7.96 5.12
N SER A 147 -16.50 8.87 4.24
CA SER A 147 -16.12 8.86 2.82
C SER A 147 -14.82 9.63 2.54
N GLU A 148 -14.54 10.71 3.27
CA GLU A 148 -13.30 11.48 3.10
C GLU A 148 -12.08 10.74 3.68
N ASN A 149 -12.23 10.04 4.82
CA ASN A 149 -11.11 9.32 5.44
C ASN A 149 -10.65 8.09 4.65
N ALA A 150 -11.55 7.39 3.97
CA ALA A 150 -11.21 6.23 3.14
C ALA A 150 -10.29 6.56 1.95
N SER A 151 -10.30 7.82 1.48
CA SER A 151 -9.48 8.28 0.37
C SER A 151 -7.98 8.34 0.72
N SER A 152 -7.66 8.64 1.99
CA SER A 152 -6.29 8.71 2.52
C SER A 152 -5.74 7.37 3.02
N ALA A 153 -6.60 6.36 3.17
CA ALA A 153 -6.21 5.02 3.62
C ALA A 153 -5.29 4.31 2.61
N THR A 154 -4.36 3.52 3.13
CA THR A 154 -3.53 2.65 2.28
C THR A 154 -4.39 1.55 1.63
N ASN A 155 -3.95 1.00 0.50
CA ASN A 155 -4.66 -0.11 -0.15
C ASN A 155 -4.81 -1.33 0.77
N SER A 156 -3.81 -1.61 1.60
CA SER A 156 -3.85 -2.71 2.58
C SER A 156 -4.86 -2.46 3.70
N GLU A 157 -4.94 -1.23 4.21
CA GLU A 157 -5.92 -0.83 5.22
C GLU A 157 -7.35 -0.91 4.66
N ARG A 158 -7.58 -0.39 3.45
CA ARG A 158 -8.87 -0.52 2.75
C ARG A 158 -9.29 -1.97 2.54
N ALA A 159 -8.39 -2.81 2.04
CA ALA A 159 -8.68 -4.23 1.81
C ALA A 159 -8.98 -4.98 3.12
N THR A 160 -8.29 -4.63 4.21
CA THR A 160 -8.54 -5.22 5.54
C THR A 160 -9.89 -4.78 6.09
N PHE A 161 -10.24 -3.50 5.92
CA PHE A 161 -11.52 -2.94 6.35
C PHE A 161 -12.69 -3.59 5.59
N GLN A 162 -12.59 -3.69 4.26
CA GLN A 162 -13.61 -4.33 3.43
C GLN A 162 -13.83 -5.79 3.78
N ARG A 163 -12.77 -6.55 4.09
CA ARG A 163 -12.89 -7.94 4.52
C ARG A 163 -13.63 -8.08 5.86
N ALA A 164 -13.30 -7.21 6.81
CA ALA A 164 -13.99 -7.15 8.10
C ALA A 164 -15.47 -6.76 7.92
N MET A 165 -15.75 -5.87 6.97
CA MET A 165 -17.11 -5.45 6.64
C MET A 165 -17.94 -6.55 5.99
N ALA A 166 -17.35 -7.30 5.05
CA ALA A 166 -18.01 -8.44 4.43
C ALA A 166 -18.41 -9.51 5.47
N ALA A 167 -17.57 -9.76 6.49
CA ALA A 167 -17.92 -10.66 7.58
C ALA A 167 -19.08 -10.13 8.44
N PHE A 168 -19.14 -8.81 8.66
CA PHE A 168 -20.24 -8.19 9.40
C PHE A 168 -21.56 -8.26 8.61
N GLU A 169 -21.53 -7.99 7.32
CA GLU A 169 -22.68 -8.10 6.41
C GLU A 169 -23.18 -9.55 6.29
N ALA A 170 -22.27 -10.51 6.33
CA ALA A 170 -22.58 -11.94 6.41
C ALA A 170 -23.11 -12.39 7.78
N GLN A 171 -23.33 -11.46 8.73
CA GLN A 171 -23.75 -11.73 10.11
C GLN A 171 -22.78 -12.60 10.92
N GLU A 172 -21.53 -12.72 10.46
CA GLU A 172 -20.45 -13.41 11.18
C GLU A 172 -19.82 -12.47 12.21
N PHE A 173 -20.62 -12.01 13.16
CA PHE A 173 -20.27 -10.91 14.06
C PHE A 173 -19.01 -11.17 14.92
N ALA A 174 -18.77 -12.42 15.31
CA ALA A 174 -17.54 -12.81 16.02
C ALA A 174 -16.29 -12.66 15.13
N SER A 175 -16.39 -13.09 13.86
CA SER A 175 -15.33 -12.95 12.86
C SER A 175 -15.07 -11.48 12.57
N ALA A 176 -16.11 -10.70 12.31
CA ALA A 176 -16.01 -9.27 12.05
C ALA A 176 -15.31 -8.50 13.19
N ALA A 177 -15.69 -8.75 14.44
CA ALA A 177 -15.07 -8.11 15.61
C ALA A 177 -13.56 -8.40 15.70
N SER A 178 -13.14 -9.63 15.40
CA SER A 178 -11.71 -10.02 15.39
C SER A 178 -10.94 -9.35 14.25
N GLN A 179 -11.55 -9.22 13.08
CA GLN A 179 -10.93 -8.60 11.90
C GLN A 179 -10.78 -7.09 12.08
N PHE A 180 -11.79 -6.41 12.65
CA PHE A 180 -11.67 -5.00 13.00
C PHE A 180 -10.64 -4.77 14.10
N ALA A 181 -10.53 -5.66 15.10
CA ALA A 181 -9.47 -5.58 16.11
C ALA A 181 -8.08 -5.70 15.47
N THR A 182 -7.91 -6.63 14.53
CA THR A 182 -6.66 -6.81 13.76
C THR A 182 -6.31 -5.55 12.96
N LEU A 183 -7.31 -4.92 12.32
CA LEU A 183 -7.11 -3.66 11.60
C LEU A 183 -6.58 -2.57 12.54
N THR A 184 -7.22 -2.37 13.69
CA THR A 184 -6.80 -1.33 14.65
C THR A 184 -5.41 -1.58 15.25
N SER A 185 -4.97 -2.86 15.32
CA SER A 185 -3.62 -3.22 15.76
C SER A 185 -2.57 -3.03 14.67
N ASN A 186 -2.90 -3.34 13.41
CA ASN A 186 -1.97 -3.26 12.29
C ASN A 186 -1.80 -1.82 11.78
N PHE A 187 -2.82 -0.98 11.96
CA PHE A 187 -2.85 0.42 11.54
C PHE A 187 -3.23 1.31 12.74
N PRO A 188 -2.32 1.50 13.72
CA PRO A 188 -2.58 2.39 14.84
C PRO A 188 -2.62 3.84 14.35
N GLY A 189 -3.76 4.51 14.51
CA GLY A 189 -3.95 5.90 14.07
C GLY A 189 -4.12 6.08 12.55
N GLY A 190 -4.41 5.00 11.82
CA GLY A 190 -4.80 5.08 10.42
C GLY A 190 -6.15 5.79 10.22
N PRO A 191 -6.42 6.32 9.03
CA PRO A 191 -7.66 7.05 8.74
C PRO A 191 -8.92 6.18 8.89
N LEU A 192 -8.84 4.85 8.76
CA LEU A 192 -9.97 3.94 9.00
C LEU A 192 -10.01 3.37 10.42
N THR A 193 -9.04 3.70 11.29
CA THR A 193 -8.95 3.12 12.64
C THR A 193 -10.14 3.54 13.51
N GLY A 194 -10.57 4.80 13.45
CA GLY A 194 -11.74 5.28 14.20
C GLY A 194 -13.03 4.55 13.79
N GLU A 195 -13.23 4.41 12.48
CA GLU A 195 -14.37 3.69 11.91
C GLU A 195 -14.32 2.20 12.27
N ALA A 196 -13.13 1.58 12.23
CA ALA A 196 -12.96 0.19 12.63
C ALA A 196 -13.28 -0.05 14.11
N HIS A 197 -12.99 0.90 15.01
CA HIS A 197 -13.43 0.81 16.41
C HIS A 197 -14.95 0.85 16.53
N TYR A 198 -15.62 1.72 15.77
CA TYR A 198 -17.08 1.78 15.73
C TYR A 198 -17.70 0.46 15.27
N TRP A 199 -17.28 -0.07 14.12
CA TRP A 199 -17.82 -1.33 13.58
C TRP A 199 -17.47 -2.55 14.41
N ARG A 200 -16.32 -2.54 15.10
CA ARG A 200 -16.03 -3.56 16.12
C ARG A 200 -17.05 -3.53 17.24
N GLY A 201 -17.44 -2.35 17.71
CA GLY A 201 -18.49 -2.18 18.72
C GLY A 201 -19.84 -2.68 18.23
N ALA A 202 -20.23 -2.34 17.00
CA ALA A 202 -21.44 -2.84 16.36
C ALA A 202 -21.44 -4.37 16.21
N ALA A 203 -20.30 -4.96 15.83
CA ALA A 203 -20.13 -6.40 15.72
C ALA A 203 -20.24 -7.09 17.08
N LEU A 204 -19.70 -6.51 18.15
CA LEU A 204 -19.85 -7.06 19.50
C LEU A 204 -21.31 -6.96 19.98
N ALA A 205 -22.01 -5.88 19.64
CA ALA A 205 -23.43 -5.72 19.95
C ALA A 205 -24.31 -6.76 19.21
N GLY A 206 -23.98 -7.09 17.95
CA GLY A 206 -24.71 -8.10 17.17
C GLY A 206 -24.51 -9.55 17.63
N GLN A 207 -23.58 -9.81 18.55
CA GLN A 207 -23.39 -11.13 19.15
C GLN A 207 -24.33 -11.39 20.35
N GLY A 208 -25.02 -10.36 20.85
CA GLY A 208 -25.84 -10.38 22.07
C GLY A 208 -27.33 -10.19 21.82
#